data_AF-A0A6P0YK07-F1
#
_entry.id   AF-A0A6P0YK07-F1
#
_cell.length_a   1.000
_cell.length_b   1.000
_cell.length_c   1.000
_cell.angle_alpha   90.00
_cell.angle_beta   90.00
_cell.angle_gamma   90.00
#
_symmetry.space_group_name_H-M   'P 1'
#
loop_
_entity.id
_entity.type
_entity.pdbx_description
1 polymer ?
#
loop_
_entity_poly.entity_id
_entity_poly.type
_entity_poly.pdbx_seq_one_letter_code
_entity_poly.pdbx_strand_id
1 'polypeptide(L)'
;MRTAYQYKLRPNKEQIATIEMWLELLRRQYNYRLGERFSWWSENRCPVNACPLVMPIPQLRDNPDYYSQKRDLVNTKDKFPDYKLIHSQVLQDCIKRVKLAFDRWLKADKNGKKLGRSRFKKTSRYR
;
A
#
# COMPACT_ATOMS: atom_id res chain seq x y z
N MET A 1 -42.26 4.18 0.80
CA MET A 1 -41.09 4.97 0.39
C MET A 1 -40.14 4.05 -0.37
N ARG A 2 -39.96 4.19 -1.69
CA ARG A 2 -39.03 3.35 -2.47
C ARG A 2 -37.60 3.87 -2.24
N THR A 3 -36.82 3.20 -1.40
CA THR A 3 -35.45 3.59 -0.99
C THR A 3 -34.35 3.09 -1.95
N ALA A 4 -34.72 2.56 -3.12
CA ALA A 4 -33.83 1.82 -4.02
C ALA A 4 -33.55 2.52 -5.36
N TYR A 5 -33.52 3.86 -5.40
CA TYR A 5 -33.08 4.57 -6.60
C TYR A 5 -31.54 4.60 -6.66
N GLN A 6 -30.98 3.91 -7.66
CA GLN A 6 -29.55 3.96 -7.96
C GLN A 6 -29.28 5.17 -8.86
N TYR A 7 -28.61 6.18 -8.31
CA TYR A 7 -28.16 7.33 -9.10
C TYR A 7 -26.73 7.10 -9.59
N LYS A 8 -26.51 7.27 -10.90
CA LYS A 8 -25.17 7.25 -11.48
C LYS A 8 -24.47 8.57 -11.14
N LEU A 9 -23.35 8.50 -10.44
CA LEU A 9 -22.49 9.67 -10.24
C LEU A 9 -21.96 10.13 -11.61
N ARG A 10 -22.21 11.39 -11.95
CA ARG A 10 -21.69 12.05 -13.16
C ARG A 10 -20.84 13.25 -12.72
N PRO A 11 -19.54 13.04 -12.45
CA PRO A 11 -18.68 14.12 -11.99
C PRO A 11 -18.45 15.15 -13.09
N ASN A 12 -18.31 16.42 -12.71
CA ASN A 12 -17.87 17.47 -13.62
C ASN A 12 -16.35 17.39 -13.89
N LYS A 13 -15.84 18.21 -14.81
CA LYS A 13 -14.42 18.17 -15.22
C LYS A 13 -13.45 18.38 -14.06
N GLU A 14 -13.75 19.31 -13.16
CA GLU A 14 -12.92 19.62 -11.98
C GLU A 14 -12.90 18.48 -10.96
N GLN A 15 -14.06 17.85 -10.73
CA GLN A 15 -14.19 16.68 -9.88
C GLN A 15 -13.39 15.49 -10.44
N ILE A 16 -13.43 15.27 -11.76
CA ILE A 16 -12.63 14.22 -12.41
C ILE A 16 -11.14 14.47 -12.16
N ALA A 17 -10.65 15.68 -12.42
CA ALA A 17 -9.25 16.03 -12.21
C ALA A 17 -8.82 15.80 -10.74
N THR A 18 -9.68 16.17 -9.79
CA THR A 18 -9.44 15.97 -8.35
C THR A 18 -9.36 14.48 -8.00
N ILE A 19 -10.29 13.67 -8.51
CA ILE A 19 -10.33 12.21 -8.28
C ILE A 19 -9.09 11.54 -8.88
N GLU A 20 -8.70 11.92 -10.10
CA GLU A 20 -7.52 11.38 -10.78
C GLU A 20 -6.24 11.70 -10.01
N MET A 21 -6.10 12.94 -9.53
CA MET A 21 -5.00 13.34 -8.66
C MET A 21 -4.97 12.48 -7.38
N TRP A 22 -6.10 12.27 -6.72
CA TRP A 22 -6.17 11.44 -5.52
C TRP A 22 -5.80 9.98 -5.80
N LEU A 23 -6.28 9.40 -6.90
CA LEU A 23 -5.94 8.04 -7.30
C LEU A 23 -4.44 7.89 -7.58
N GLU A 24 -3.81 8.90 -8.18
CA GLU A 24 -2.37 8.91 -8.43
C GLU A 24 -1.56 9.00 -7.13
N LEU A 25 -1.95 9.86 -6.18
CA LEU A 25 -1.33 9.93 -4.86
C LEU A 25 -1.48 8.60 -4.10
N LEU A 26 -2.67 7.99 -4.13
CA LEU A 26 -2.90 6.68 -3.51
C LEU A 26 -2.09 5.57 -4.16
N ARG A 27 -1.90 5.60 -5.49
CA ARG A 27 -1.03 4.66 -6.22
C ARG A 27 0.42 4.79 -5.75
N ARG A 28 0.94 6.01 -5.63
CA ARG A 28 2.29 6.29 -5.13
C ARG A 28 2.46 5.78 -3.71
N GLN A 29 1.51 6.10 -2.83
CA GLN A 29 1.51 5.62 -1.44
C GLN A 29 1.50 4.10 -1.36
N TYR A 30 0.63 3.43 -2.11
CA TYR A 30 0.57 1.97 -2.14
C TYR A 30 1.91 1.37 -2.55
N ASN A 31 2.52 1.89 -3.61
CA ASN A 31 3.79 1.37 -4.13
C ASN A 31 4.94 1.61 -3.16
N TYR A 32 5.00 2.80 -2.56
CA TYR A 32 5.99 3.14 -1.55
C TYR A 32 5.90 2.19 -0.34
N ARG A 33 4.73 2.05 0.26
CA ARG A 33 4.51 1.17 1.43
C ARG A 33 4.71 -0.30 1.13
N LEU A 34 4.38 -0.74 -0.09
CA LEU A 34 4.67 -2.11 -0.53
C LEU A 34 6.18 -2.31 -0.72
N GLY A 35 6.89 -1.30 -1.24
CA GLY A 35 8.34 -1.27 -1.39
C GLY A 35 9.07 -1.41 -0.05
N GLU A 36 8.65 -0.66 0.96
CA GLU A 36 9.18 -0.77 2.34
C GLU A 36 9.13 -2.21 2.85
N ARG A 37 7.97 -2.87 2.72
CA ARG A 37 7.79 -4.26 3.12
C ARG A 37 8.66 -5.23 2.33
N PHE A 38 8.83 -5.02 1.03
CA PHE A 38 9.70 -5.86 0.22
C PHE A 38 11.16 -5.71 0.58
N SER A 39 11.63 -4.47 0.76
CA SER A 39 12.98 -4.16 1.19
C SER A 39 13.26 -4.83 2.53
N TRP A 40 12.33 -4.71 3.50
CA TRP A 40 12.48 -5.33 4.81
C TRP A 40 12.55 -6.85 4.69
N TRP A 41 11.67 -7.45 3.88
CA TRP A 41 11.65 -8.89 3.63
C TRP A 41 12.93 -9.41 2.97
N SER A 42 13.50 -8.69 2.01
CA SER A 42 14.74 -9.12 1.34
C SER A 42 15.96 -8.98 2.24
N GLU A 43 16.02 -7.92 3.03
CA GLU A 43 17.16 -7.61 3.90
C GLU A 43 17.23 -8.49 5.15
N ASN A 44 16.08 -8.89 5.69
CA ASN A 44 16.01 -9.68 6.93
C ASN A 44 15.99 -11.19 6.69
N ARG A 45 16.01 -11.65 5.42
CA ARG A 45 15.96 -13.08 5.10
C ARG A 45 17.35 -13.58 4.70
N CYS A 46 17.96 -14.39 5.57
CA CYS A 46 19.08 -15.25 5.21
C CYS A 46 18.59 -16.70 5.01
N PRO A 47 19.13 -17.44 4.03
CA PRO A 47 19.01 -18.89 4.01
C PRO A 47 19.52 -19.47 5.35
N VAL A 48 18.80 -20.43 5.92
CA VAL A 48 19.21 -21.09 7.18
C VAL A 48 20.60 -21.75 7.03
N ASN A 49 20.93 -22.20 5.81
CA ASN A 49 22.14 -22.96 5.52
C ASN A 49 23.23 -22.13 4.80
N ALA A 50 23.04 -20.83 4.61
CA ALA A 50 24.02 -19.98 3.92
C ALA A 50 23.85 -18.51 4.30
N CYS A 51 24.96 -17.86 4.65
CA CYS A 51 25.04 -16.40 4.75
C CYS A 51 25.77 -15.88 3.51
N PRO A 52 25.10 -15.17 2.57
CA PRO A 52 25.80 -14.53 1.47
C PRO A 52 26.67 -13.40 2.04
N LEU A 53 28.00 -13.55 1.99
CA LEU A 53 28.96 -12.53 2.44
C LEU A 53 28.91 -11.21 1.62
N VAL A 54 28.08 -11.19 0.57
CA VAL A 54 27.85 -10.05 -0.33
C VAL A 54 26.62 -9.22 0.08
N MET A 55 25.91 -9.58 1.16
CA MET A 55 24.80 -8.75 1.64
C MET A 55 25.36 -7.52 2.36
N PRO A 56 25.10 -6.28 1.90
CA PRO A 56 25.36 -5.11 2.73
C PRO A 56 24.56 -5.28 4.01
N ILE A 57 25.20 -5.07 5.17
CA ILE A 57 24.51 -5.09 6.46
C ILE A 57 23.45 -3.99 6.39
N PRO A 58 22.15 -4.34 6.32
CA PRO A 58 21.11 -3.33 6.20
C PRO A 58 21.06 -2.52 7.49
N GLN A 59 20.62 -1.27 7.40
CA GLN A 59 20.32 -0.53 8.61
C GLN A 59 19.25 -1.29 9.39
N LEU A 60 19.53 -1.55 10.67
CA LEU A 60 18.60 -2.24 11.54
C LEU A 60 17.31 -1.41 11.61
N ARG A 61 16.21 -2.02 11.20
CA ARG A 61 14.89 -1.38 11.18
C ARG A 61 13.83 -2.34 11.62
N ASP A 62 12.84 -1.80 12.31
CA ASP A 62 11.67 -2.57 12.72
C ASP A 62 10.86 -3.02 11.50
N ASN A 63 10.10 -4.10 11.69
CA ASN A 63 9.16 -4.59 10.68
C ASN A 63 8.15 -3.48 10.34
N PRO A 64 8.02 -3.08 9.06
CA PRO A 64 7.00 -2.13 8.61
C PRO A 64 5.63 -2.80 8.63
N ASP A 65 5.10 -3.06 9.82
CA ASP A 65 3.80 -3.63 10.08
C ASP A 65 2.66 -2.66 9.73
N TYR A 66 1.41 -3.06 9.97
CA TYR A 66 0.27 -2.21 9.62
C TYR A 66 0.21 -0.94 10.48
N TYR A 67 0.51 -1.06 11.77
CA TYR A 67 0.36 0.05 12.72
C TYR A 67 1.48 1.09 12.56
N SER A 68 2.72 0.66 12.33
CA SER A 68 3.86 1.54 12.03
C SER A 68 3.61 2.37 10.77
N GLN A 69 3.25 1.74 9.65
CA GLN A 69 2.95 2.45 8.41
C GLN A 69 1.75 3.39 8.57
N LYS A 70 0.74 3.00 9.35
CA LYS A 70 -0.43 3.84 9.65
C LYS A 70 -0.06 5.07 10.45
N ARG A 71 0.82 4.93 11.45
CA ARG A 71 1.35 6.03 12.26
C ARG A 71 2.17 7.01 11.41
N ASP A 72 2.98 6.48 10.49
CA ASP A 72 3.83 7.27 9.60
C ASP A 72 3.05 8.06 8.51
N LEU A 73 1.72 7.88 8.42
CA LEU A 73 0.88 8.78 7.61
C LEU A 73 0.94 10.23 8.08
N VAL A 74 1.19 10.49 9.37
CA VAL A 74 1.35 11.85 9.89
C VAL A 74 2.56 12.51 9.25
N ASN A 75 3.69 11.82 9.25
CA ASN A 75 4.93 12.25 8.59
C ASN A 75 4.76 12.39 7.08
N THR A 76 3.99 11.48 6.45
CA THR A 76 3.67 11.57 5.02
C THR A 76 2.93 12.86 4.70
N LYS A 77 1.93 13.24 5.52
CA LYS A 77 1.16 14.48 5.33
C LYS A 77 1.97 15.74 5.61
N ASP A 78 2.95 15.65 6.48
CA ASP A 78 3.85 16.77 6.79
C ASP A 78 4.80 17.04 5.61
N LYS A 79 5.47 16.00 5.11
CA LYS A 79 6.38 16.08 3.96
C LYS A 79 5.69 16.35 2.64
N PHE A 80 4.47 15.84 2.47
CA PHE A 80 3.71 15.95 1.22
C PHE A 80 2.30 16.51 1.53
N PRO A 81 2.15 17.85 1.53
CA PRO A 81 0.90 18.50 1.88
C PRO A 81 -0.31 18.07 1.02
N ASP A 82 -0.10 17.65 -0.23
CA ASP A 82 -1.17 17.17 -1.12
C ASP A 82 -1.95 15.99 -0.53
N TYR A 83 -1.32 15.18 0.33
CA TYR A 83 -1.99 14.08 1.03
C TYR A 83 -2.99 14.56 2.10
N LYS A 84 -2.95 15.83 2.51
CA LYS A 84 -3.95 16.43 3.40
C LYS A 84 -5.30 16.59 2.71
N LEU A 85 -5.31 16.69 1.37
CA LEU A 85 -6.54 16.78 0.57
C LEU A 85 -7.33 15.45 0.59
N ILE A 86 -6.65 14.33 0.82
CA ILE A 86 -7.28 13.01 0.88
C ILE A 86 -7.77 12.74 2.31
N HIS A 87 -9.03 12.29 2.41
CA HIS A 87 -9.62 11.91 3.69
C HIS A 87 -8.77 10.85 4.41
N SER A 88 -8.58 11.02 5.72
CA SER A 88 -7.67 10.19 6.52
C SER A 88 -7.99 8.70 6.42
N GLN A 89 -9.28 8.33 6.43
CA GLN A 89 -9.73 6.95 6.32
C GLN A 89 -9.28 6.29 5.01
N VAL A 90 -9.28 7.03 3.89
CA VAL A 90 -8.89 6.50 2.57
C VAL A 90 -7.39 6.14 2.54
N LEU A 91 -6.56 6.96 3.18
CA LEU A 91 -5.12 6.69 3.33
C LEU A 91 -4.87 5.48 4.23
N GLN A 92 -5.63 5.34 5.32
CA GLN A 92 -5.54 4.17 6.21
C GLN A 92 -5.96 2.89 5.49
N ASP A 93 -7.02 2.95 4.69
CA ASP A 93 -7.47 1.81 3.88
C ASP A 93 -6.46 1.45 2.79
N CYS A 94 -5.74 2.42 2.21
CA CYS A 94 -4.62 2.14 1.31
C CYS A 94 -3.56 1.26 1.99
N ILE A 95 -3.16 1.57 3.22
CA ILE A 95 -2.20 0.77 3.99
C ILE A 95 -2.76 -0.62 4.31
N LYS A 96 -4.04 -0.70 4.66
CA LYS A 96 -4.72 -1.99 4.88
C LYS A 96 -4.66 -2.86 3.61
N ARG A 97 -4.87 -2.28 2.43
CA ARG A 97 -4.74 -2.99 1.14
C ARG A 97 -3.32 -3.51 0.92
N VAL A 98 -2.30 -2.72 1.24
CA VAL A 98 -0.89 -3.14 1.16
C VAL A 98 -0.64 -4.34 2.09
N LYS A 99 -1.07 -4.26 3.36
CA LYS A 99 -0.96 -5.35 4.34
C LYS A 99 -1.58 -6.64 3.80
N LEU A 100 -2.83 -6.58 3.35
CA LEU A 100 -3.56 -7.75 2.85
C LEU A 100 -2.89 -8.35 1.61
N ALA A 101 -2.40 -7.52 0.69
CA ALA A 101 -1.71 -7.99 -0.51
C ALA A 101 -0.38 -8.69 -0.17
N PHE A 102 0.34 -8.19 0.83
CA PHE A 102 1.58 -8.78 1.30
C PHE A 102 1.35 -10.08 2.09
N ASP A 103 0.37 -10.09 2.99
CA ASP A 103 0.00 -11.28 3.77
C ASP A 103 -0.45 -12.44 2.87
N ARG A 104 -1.24 -12.15 1.83
CA ARG A 104 -1.70 -13.14 0.83
C ARG A 104 -0.57 -13.80 0.04
N TRP A 105 0.56 -13.10 -0.12
CA TRP A 105 1.74 -13.65 -0.76
C TRP A 105 2.50 -14.61 0.16
N LEU A 106 2.60 -14.27 1.45
CA LEU A 106 3.35 -15.06 2.43
C LEU A 106 2.55 -16.26 2.97
N LYS A 107 1.28 -16.03 3.32
CA LYS A 107 0.39 -17.01 3.94
C LYS A 107 -0.41 -17.75 2.88
N ALA A 108 -0.51 -19.07 3.04
CA ALA A 108 -1.43 -19.88 2.25
C ALA A 108 -2.87 -19.63 2.70
N ASP A 109 -3.81 -19.68 1.77
CA ASP A 109 -5.23 -19.68 2.10
C ASP A 109 -5.63 -21.02 2.75
N LYS A 110 -6.89 -21.13 3.22
CA LYS A 110 -7.45 -22.34 3.82
C LYS A 110 -7.30 -23.59 2.94
N ASN A 111 -7.24 -23.39 1.63
CA ASN A 111 -7.03 -24.45 0.63
C ASN A 111 -5.54 -24.73 0.32
N GLY A 112 -4.60 -24.22 1.12
CA GLY A 112 -3.16 -24.38 0.93
C GLY A 112 -2.54 -23.56 -0.21
N LYS A 113 -3.34 -22.82 -0.97
CA LYS A 113 -2.89 -22.03 -2.13
C LYS A 113 -2.32 -20.68 -1.68
N LYS A 114 -1.07 -20.39 -2.05
CA LYS A 114 -0.47 -19.06 -1.92
C LYS A 114 -0.76 -18.22 -3.17
N LEU A 115 -1.00 -16.92 -2.98
CA LEU A 115 -1.07 -16.01 -4.11
C LEU A 115 0.34 -15.60 -4.54
N GLY A 116 0.48 -15.24 -5.82
CA GLY A 116 1.74 -14.75 -6.35
C GLY A 116 2.20 -13.45 -5.68
N ARG A 117 3.49 -13.15 -5.82
CA ARG A 117 4.09 -11.92 -5.29
C ARG A 117 3.31 -10.68 -5.72
N SER A 118 2.91 -9.86 -4.75
CA SER A 118 2.21 -8.60 -5.00
C SER A 118 3.04 -7.71 -5.94
N ARG A 119 2.37 -7.05 -6.88
CA ARG A 119 3.02 -6.18 -7.87
C ARG A 119 2.75 -4.72 -7.57
N PHE A 120 3.71 -3.87 -7.90
CA PHE A 120 3.48 -2.42 -7.92
C PHE A 120 2.37 -2.06 -8.92
N LYS A 121 1.58 -1.06 -8.54
CA LYS A 121 0.49 -0.53 -9.34
C LYS A 121 1.05 0.42 -10.40
N LYS A 122 0.83 0.07 -11.66
CA LYS A 122 1.05 0.96 -12.81
C LYS A 122 0.01 2.09 -12.81
N THR A 123 0.27 3.13 -13.60
CA THR A 123 -0.68 4.22 -13.85
C THR A 123 -2.06 3.66 -14.24
N SER A 124 -3.13 4.26 -13.73
CA SER A 124 -4.52 3.84 -13.98
C SER A 124 -4.91 2.43 -13.49
N ARG A 125 -4.05 1.75 -12.71
CA ARG A 125 -4.32 0.43 -12.11
C ARG A 125 -4.64 0.48 -10.62
N TYR A 126 -4.56 1.66 -10.00
CA TYR A 126 -5.11 1.87 -8.66
C TYR A 126 -6.60 2.21 -8.84
N ARG A 127 -7.45 1.29 -8.38
CA ARG A 127 -8.91 1.39 -8.39
C ARG A 127 -9.42 1.13 -6.99
#